data_AF-W1X9W4-F1
#
_entry.id   AF-W1X9W4-F1
#
_cell.length_a   1.000
_cell.length_b   1.000
_cell.length_c   1.000
_cell.angle_alpha   90.00
_cell.angle_beta   90.00
_cell.angle_gamma   90.00
#
_symmetry.space_group_name_H-M   'P 1'
#
loop_
_entity.id
_entity.type
_entity.pdbx_description
1 polymer ?
#
loop_
_entity_poly.entity_id
_entity_poly.type
_entity_poly.pdbx_seq_one_letter_code
_entity_poly.pdbx_strand_id
1 'polypeptide(L)'
;LIDPPYEMKTDYQAVVSGIAEGYKRFATGTYALWYPVVLRQQIKRMIHDLEATGIRKILQIELAVLPDSDRRGMTASGMIVINPPWKLEQQMNNVLPWLHSKLVPAGTGHATVSWIVPE
;
A
#
# COMPACT_ATOMS: atom_id res chain seq x y z
N LEU A 1 4.31 1.76 -12.11
CA LEU A 1 4.91 1.65 -10.76
C LEU A 1 5.20 3.05 -10.27
N ILE A 2 4.86 3.36 -9.03
CA ILE A 2 5.10 4.64 -8.35
C ILE A 2 5.78 4.28 -7.02
N ASP A 3 7.04 4.70 -6.87
CA ASP A 3 7.89 4.28 -5.75
C ASP A 3 8.82 5.44 -5.34
N PRO A 4 8.29 6.48 -4.70
CA PRO A 4 9.11 7.60 -4.24
C PRO A 4 9.82 7.25 -2.92
N PRO A 5 10.90 7.97 -2.58
CA PRO A 5 11.64 7.70 -1.35
C PRO A 5 10.91 8.18 -0.06
N TYR A 6 9.89 9.04 -0.17
CA TYR A 6 9.17 9.66 0.95
C TYR A 6 10.04 10.50 1.90
N GLU A 7 11.13 11.08 1.38
CA GLU A 7 11.98 12.03 2.12
C GLU A 7 11.25 13.36 2.36
N MET A 8 10.42 13.76 1.41
CA MET A 8 9.61 14.97 1.50
C MET A 8 8.22 14.61 1.97
N LYS A 9 7.71 15.30 3.00
CA LYS A 9 6.34 15.06 3.52
C LYS A 9 5.27 15.25 2.45
N THR A 10 5.56 16.05 1.42
CA THR A 10 4.69 16.30 0.26
C THR A 10 4.53 15.08 -0.63
N ASP A 11 5.42 14.08 -0.56
CA ASP A 11 5.38 12.89 -1.40
C ASP A 11 4.07 12.12 -1.20
N TYR A 12 3.56 12.06 0.03
CA TYR A 12 2.27 11.43 0.36
C TYR A 12 1.08 12.08 -0.39
N GLN A 13 1.08 13.41 -0.58
CA GLN A 13 0.05 14.09 -1.35
C GLN A 13 0.31 14.00 -2.86
N ALA A 14 1.59 14.04 -3.25
CA ALA A 14 2.02 13.98 -4.65
C ALA A 14 1.64 12.64 -5.30
N VAL A 15 1.79 11.52 -4.59
CA VAL A 15 1.40 10.20 -5.13
C VAL A 15 -0.11 10.10 -5.38
N VAL A 16 -0.94 10.64 -4.49
CA VAL A 16 -2.41 10.64 -4.68
C VAL A 16 -2.78 11.50 -5.88
N SER A 17 -2.24 12.71 -5.97
CA SER A 17 -2.49 13.63 -7.08
C SER A 17 -2.02 13.05 -8.42
N GLY A 18 -0.82 12.43 -8.44
CA GLY A 18 -0.25 11.78 -9.60
C GLY A 18 -1.08 10.58 -10.07
N ILE A 19 -1.58 9.77 -9.14
CA ILE A 19 -2.50 8.67 -9.44
C ILE A 19 -3.82 9.21 -10.02
N ALA A 20 -4.42 10.22 -9.40
CA ALA A 20 -5.68 10.79 -9.89
C ALA A 20 -5.56 11.31 -11.32
N GLU A 21 -4.49 12.05 -11.61
CA GLU A 21 -4.20 12.56 -12.96
C GLU A 21 -3.87 11.43 -13.95
N GLY A 22 -3.11 10.42 -13.52
CA GLY A 22 -2.81 9.23 -14.32
C GLY A 22 -4.08 8.47 -14.68
N TYR A 23 -4.93 8.20 -13.70
CA TYR A 23 -6.18 7.45 -13.84
C TYR A 23 -7.19 8.20 -14.72
N LYS A 24 -7.29 9.52 -14.58
CA LYS A 24 -8.11 10.38 -15.46
C LYS A 24 -7.74 10.22 -16.94
N ARG A 25 -6.46 10.00 -17.25
CA ARG A 25 -5.96 9.80 -18.62
C ARG A 25 -6.00 8.34 -19.07
N PHE A 26 -5.90 7.40 -18.14
CA PHE A 26 -5.81 5.97 -18.44
C PHE A 26 -6.47 5.11 -17.34
N ALA A 27 -7.79 5.17 -17.26
CA ALA A 27 -8.57 4.55 -16.18
C ALA A 27 -8.48 3.01 -16.12
N THR A 28 -8.07 2.35 -17.21
CA THR A 28 -7.90 0.88 -17.26
C THR A 28 -6.49 0.42 -16.89
N GLY A 29 -5.56 1.35 -16.63
CA GLY A 29 -4.20 1.02 -16.24
C GLY A 29 -4.13 0.35 -14.87
N THR A 30 -3.17 -0.57 -14.71
CA THR A 30 -2.80 -1.09 -13.39
C THR A 30 -1.73 -0.17 -12.78
N TYR A 31 -2.08 0.50 -11.68
CA TYR A 31 -1.17 1.36 -10.94
C TYR A 31 -0.73 0.63 -9.69
N ALA A 32 0.57 0.49 -9.50
CA ALA A 32 1.18 -0.08 -8.30
C ALA A 32 1.96 1.01 -7.58
N LEU A 33 1.57 1.32 -6.35
CA LEU A 33 2.16 2.32 -5.47
C LEU A 33 2.81 1.62 -4.27
N TRP A 34 4.12 1.78 -4.08
CA TRP A 34 4.79 1.36 -2.86
C TRP A 34 4.66 2.45 -1.79
N TYR A 35 4.54 2.08 -0.51
CA TYR A 35 4.56 3.03 0.61
C TYR A 35 5.25 2.47 1.87
N PRO A 36 5.96 3.30 2.65
CA PRO A 36 6.55 2.94 3.93
C PRO A 36 5.63 3.26 5.12
N VAL A 37 5.66 2.44 6.16
CA VAL A 37 5.00 2.74 7.45
C VAL A 37 6.06 3.21 8.45
N VAL A 38 6.42 4.49 8.33
CA VAL A 38 7.22 5.21 9.35
C VAL A 38 6.31 5.86 10.38
N LEU A 39 5.18 6.44 9.95
CA LEU A 39 4.14 6.95 10.82
C LEU A 39 2.78 6.55 10.28
N ARG A 40 2.06 5.65 10.98
CA ARG A 40 0.78 5.10 10.52
C ARG A 40 -0.24 6.16 10.13
N GLN A 41 -0.24 7.30 10.81
CA GLN A 41 -1.17 8.39 10.54
C GLN A 41 -0.99 9.00 9.14
N GLN A 42 0.24 9.02 8.59
CA GLN A 42 0.48 9.49 7.22
C GLN A 42 -0.16 8.54 6.20
N ILE A 43 -0.06 7.23 6.44
CA ILE A 43 -0.66 6.20 5.58
C ILE A 43 -2.18 6.21 5.66
N LYS A 44 -2.75 6.35 6.86
CA LYS A 44 -4.21 6.51 7.02
C LYS A 44 -4.73 7.71 6.25
N ARG A 45 -4.02 8.86 6.31
CA ARG A 45 -4.39 10.04 5.53
C ARG A 45 -4.24 9.84 4.03
N MET A 46 -3.15 9.23 3.58
CA MET A 46 -2.93 8.94 2.16
C MET A 46 -4.00 8.00 1.59
N ILE A 47 -4.40 6.97 2.35
CA ILE A 47 -5.49 6.06 1.97
C ILE A 47 -6.82 6.80 1.90
N HIS A 48 -7.14 7.63 2.90
CA HIS A 48 -8.34 8.47 2.89
C HIS A 48 -8.38 9.43 1.68
N ASP A 49 -7.27 10.10 1.40
CA ASP A 49 -7.16 11.01 0.26
C ASP A 49 -7.29 10.24 -1.07
N LEU A 50 -6.83 8.98 -1.13
CA LEU A 50 -7.00 8.11 -2.29
C LEU A 50 -8.47 7.65 -2.46
N GLU A 51 -9.17 7.28 -1.39
CA GLU A 51 -10.61 6.98 -1.41
C GLU A 51 -11.42 8.19 -1.91
N ALA A 52 -11.06 9.39 -1.47
CA ALA A 52 -11.71 10.63 -1.86
C ALA A 52 -11.60 10.95 -3.37
N THR A 53 -10.70 10.29 -4.11
CA THR A 53 -10.63 10.41 -5.58
C THR A 53 -11.81 9.74 -6.30
N GLY A 54 -12.54 8.85 -5.63
CA GLY A 54 -13.62 8.06 -6.21
C GLY A 54 -13.16 6.89 -7.09
N ILE A 55 -11.85 6.62 -7.15
CA ILE A 55 -11.30 5.46 -7.88
C ILE A 55 -11.75 4.16 -7.18
N ARG A 56 -12.12 3.15 -7.98
CA ARG A 56 -12.59 1.82 -7.53
C ARG A 56 -11.50 0.77 -7.72
N LYS A 57 -11.72 -0.44 -7.18
CA LYS A 57 -10.82 -1.60 -7.32
C LYS A 57 -9.40 -1.30 -6.82
N ILE A 58 -9.32 -0.89 -5.57
CA ILE A 58 -8.07 -0.55 -4.90
C ILE A 58 -7.75 -1.64 -3.87
N LEU A 59 -6.73 -2.44 -4.16
CA LEU A 59 -6.23 -3.50 -3.29
C LEU A 59 -5.01 -3.01 -2.52
N GLN A 60 -4.99 -3.27 -1.21
CA GLN A 60 -3.85 -3.02 -0.34
C GLN A 60 -3.21 -4.35 0.06
N ILE A 61 -1.90 -4.40 -0.03
CA ILE A 61 -1.07 -5.51 0.41
C ILE A 61 -0.02 -4.93 1.36
N GLU A 62 0.03 -5.37 2.60
CA GLU A 62 0.97 -4.84 3.59
C GLU A 62 1.71 -5.97 4.32
N LEU A 63 3.02 -5.79 4.52
CA LEU A 63 3.84 -6.66 5.35
C LEU A 63 4.57 -5.80 6.39
N ALA A 64 4.26 -6.04 7.66
CA ALA A 64 4.86 -5.44 8.83
C ALA A 64 5.81 -6.44 9.50
N VAL A 65 7.04 -6.01 9.76
CA VAL A 65 8.02 -6.82 10.50
C VAL A 65 7.96 -6.56 12.00
N LEU A 66 7.42 -5.39 12.38
CA LEU A 66 7.20 -4.94 13.74
C LEU A 66 5.81 -4.30 13.84
N PRO A 67 5.19 -4.27 15.03
CA PRO A 67 3.99 -3.48 15.25
C PRO A 67 4.27 -1.99 15.05
N ASP A 68 3.22 -1.23 14.73
CA ASP A 68 3.29 0.23 14.61
C ASP A 68 3.88 0.86 15.87
N SER A 69 4.71 1.88 15.69
CA SER A 69 5.34 2.62 16.78
C SER A 69 5.56 4.08 16.37
N ASP A 70 5.52 4.99 17.34
CA ASP A 70 5.91 6.39 17.15
C ASP A 70 7.44 6.60 17.22
N ARG A 71 8.21 5.52 17.38
CA ARG A 71 9.67 5.56 17.37
C ARG A 71 10.19 5.76 15.96
N ARG A 72 11.43 6.27 15.84
CA ARG A 72 12.11 6.35 14.55
C ARG A 72 12.28 4.95 13.94
N GLY A 73 12.04 4.85 12.64
CA GLY A 73 12.22 3.64 11.86
C GLY A 73 10.96 3.26 11.10
N MET A 74 11.13 2.45 10.06
CA MET A 74 10.03 1.88 9.30
C MET A 74 9.66 0.52 9.90
N THR A 75 8.39 0.34 10.27
CA THR A 75 7.89 -0.89 10.90
C THR A 75 7.24 -1.85 9.90
N ALA A 76 6.72 -1.30 8.79
CA ALA A 76 6.10 -2.03 7.70
C ALA A 76 6.29 -1.32 6.37
N SER A 77 5.97 -2.00 5.28
CA SER A 77 5.72 -1.36 3.99
C SER A 77 4.58 -2.09 3.27
N GLY A 78 4.01 -1.44 2.26
CA GLY A 78 2.95 -2.05 1.48
C GLY A 78 2.91 -1.58 0.04
N MET A 79 2.06 -2.27 -0.71
CA MET A 79 1.71 -1.97 -2.09
C MET A 79 0.21 -1.67 -2.14
N ILE A 80 -0.15 -0.52 -2.71
CA ILE A 80 -1.52 -0.24 -3.16
C ILE A 80 -1.57 -0.50 -4.67
N VAL A 81 -2.50 -1.35 -5.10
CA VAL A 81 -2.69 -1.71 -6.50
C VAL A 81 -4.09 -1.34 -6.96
N ILE A 82 -4.19 -0.42 -7.91
CA ILE A 82 -5.43 -0.02 -8.58
C ILE A 82 -5.59 -0.86 -9.85
N ASN A 83 -6.79 -1.36 -10.10
CA ASN A 83 -7.07 -2.35 -11.15
C ASN A 83 -6.12 -3.56 -11.04
N PRO A 84 -6.07 -4.25 -9.88
CA PRO A 84 -5.24 -5.42 -9.72
C PRO A 84 -5.69 -6.53 -10.69
N PRO A 85 -4.76 -7.30 -11.28
CA PRO A 85 -5.12 -8.53 -11.99
C PRO A 85 -5.85 -9.50 -11.06
N TRP A 86 -6.85 -10.22 -11.58
CA TRP A 86 -7.74 -11.09 -10.78
C TRP A 86 -7.04 -12.16 -9.93
N LYS A 87 -5.84 -12.60 -10.31
CA LYS A 87 -5.05 -13.58 -9.54
C LYS A 87 -4.32 -12.96 -8.36
N LEU A 88 -4.11 -11.64 -8.34
CA LEU A 88 -3.16 -11.00 -7.44
C LEU A 88 -3.54 -11.22 -5.97
N GLU A 89 -4.81 -11.00 -5.61
CA GLU A 89 -5.29 -11.23 -4.25
C GLU A 89 -5.04 -12.67 -3.78
N GLN A 90 -5.43 -13.67 -4.57
CA GLN A 90 -5.22 -15.07 -4.24
C GLN A 90 -3.73 -15.42 -4.16
N GLN A 91 -2.91 -14.92 -5.07
CA GLN A 91 -1.47 -15.15 -5.07
C GLN A 91 -0.83 -14.57 -3.80
N MET A 92 -1.21 -13.35 -3.41
CA MET A 92 -0.69 -12.72 -2.20
C MET A 92 -1.17 -13.42 -0.93
N ASN A 93 -2.43 -13.85 -0.86
CA ASN A 93 -2.92 -14.68 0.24
C ASN A 93 -2.14 -16.00 0.38
N ASN A 94 -1.70 -16.59 -0.74
CA ASN A 94 -0.90 -17.82 -0.70
C ASN A 94 0.54 -17.60 -0.24
N VAL A 95 1.19 -16.51 -0.66
CA VAL A 95 2.64 -16.32 -0.44
C VAL A 95 2.97 -15.49 0.79
N LEU A 96 2.10 -14.57 1.23
CA LEU A 96 2.39 -13.67 2.35
C LEU A 96 2.65 -14.39 3.68
N PRO A 97 1.91 -15.46 4.06
CA PRO A 97 2.23 -16.20 5.29
C PRO A 97 3.64 -16.81 5.25
N TRP A 98 4.04 -17.35 4.10
CA TRP A 98 5.38 -17.91 3.92
C TRP A 98 6.46 -16.81 3.93
N LEU A 99 6.23 -15.69 3.23
CA LEU A 99 7.13 -14.54 3.24
C LEU A 99 7.32 -13.98 4.65
N HIS A 100 6.23 -13.77 5.38
CA HIS A 100 6.29 -13.27 6.76
C HIS A 100 7.07 -14.23 7.67
N SER A 101 6.84 -15.54 7.56
CA SER A 101 7.59 -16.55 8.33
C SER A 101 9.09 -16.53 8.04
N LYS A 102 9.51 -16.28 6.79
CA LYS A 102 10.93 -16.23 6.41
C LYS A 102 11.60 -14.90 6.72
N LEU A 103 10.91 -13.80 6.52
CA LEU A 103 11.43 -12.45 6.74
C LEU A 103 11.38 -12.04 8.21
N VAL A 104 10.45 -12.61 8.98
CA VAL A 104 10.23 -12.29 10.40
C VAL A 104 10.25 -13.57 11.23
N PRO A 105 11.44 -14.15 11.50
CA PRO A 105 11.54 -15.39 12.28
C PRO A 105 10.95 -15.30 13.69
N ALA A 106 10.90 -14.09 14.26
CA ALA A 106 10.29 -13.82 15.57
C ALA A 106 8.75 -13.81 15.55
N GLY A 107 8.12 -13.78 14.37
CA GLY A 107 6.66 -13.76 14.22
C GLY A 107 5.98 -12.45 14.66
N THR A 108 6.74 -11.37 14.85
CA THR A 108 6.20 -10.03 15.15
C THR A 108 5.56 -9.39 13.93
N GLY A 109 4.73 -8.36 14.12
CA GLY A 109 4.09 -7.66 12.99
C GLY A 109 2.94 -8.47 12.38
N HIS A 110 2.71 -8.30 11.08
CA HIS A 110 1.58 -8.90 10.36
C HIS A 110 1.83 -8.91 8.84
N ALA A 111 1.05 -9.71 8.11
CA ALA A 111 0.96 -9.60 6.66
C ALA A 111 -0.51 -9.71 6.24
N THR A 112 -0.98 -8.80 5.39
CA THR A 112 -2.41 -8.65 5.07
C THR A 112 -2.64 -8.30 3.61
N VAL A 113 -3.80 -8.73 3.10
CA VAL A 113 -4.37 -8.34 1.82
C VAL A 113 -5.80 -7.88 2.08
N SER A 114 -6.15 -6.66 1.67
CA SER A 114 -7.49 -6.11 1.90
C SER A 114 -7.88 -5.11 0.83
N TRP A 115 -9.17 -5.02 0.51
CA TRP A 115 -9.69 -3.99 -0.38
C TRP A 115 -9.88 -2.68 0.37
N ILE A 116 -9.25 -1.60 -0.12
CA ILE A 116 -9.53 -0.23 0.33
C ILE A 116 -10.87 0.21 -0.26
N VAL A 117 -11.00 0.05 -1.58
CA VAL A 117 -12.25 0.30 -2.31
C VAL A 117 -12.55 -0.94 -3.16
N PRO A 118 -13.65 -1.67 -2.88
CA PRO A 118 -14.03 -2.83 -3.67
C PRO A 118 -14.50 -2.43 -5.08
N GLU A 119 -14.95 -3.42 -5.87
CA GLU A 119 -15.59 -3.20 -7.18
C GLU A 119 -16.75 -2.20 -7.09
#